data_AF-A0A8T3PQ33-F1
#
_entry.id   AF-A0A8T3PQ33-F1
#
_cell.length_a   1.000
_cell.length_b   1.000
_cell.length_c   1.000
_cell.angle_alpha   90.00
_cell.angle_beta   90.00
_cell.angle_gamma   90.00
#
_symmetry.space_group_name_H-M   'P 1'
#
loop_
_entity.id
_entity.type
_entity.pdbx_description
1 polymer ?
#
loop_
_entity_poly.entity_id
_entity_poly.type
_entity_poly.pdbx_seq_one_letter_code
_entity_poly.pdbx_strand_id
1 'polypeptide(L)'
;MDYDELKVKVRMCSSLGIKAVFAARMLPKTWINEIVDSGGFALIMKYQLYPLAHRELARRVSSELGLPVDSPKALAEGTMDRFVRWHEKNL
;
A
#
# COMPACT_ATOMS: atom_id res chain seq x y z
N MET A 1 -9.58 3.68 4.97
CA MET A 1 -8.68 4.67 5.57
C MET A 1 -9.27 6.03 5.29
N ASP A 2 -9.48 6.81 6.34
CA ASP A 2 -9.97 8.18 6.25
C ASP A 2 -8.81 9.16 6.05
N TYR A 3 -9.07 10.36 5.54
CA TYR A 3 -8.06 11.40 5.34
C TYR A 3 -7.44 11.87 6.66
N ASP A 4 -8.26 12.01 7.69
CA ASP A 4 -7.78 12.41 9.01
C ASP A 4 -6.84 11.36 9.60
N GLU A 5 -7.12 10.07 9.37
CA GLU A 5 -6.25 8.97 9.74
C GLU A 5 -4.88 9.06 9.03
N LEU A 6 -4.87 9.37 7.73
CA LEU A 6 -3.63 9.58 6.97
C LEU A 6 -2.81 10.73 7.54
N LYS A 7 -3.42 11.90 7.77
CA LYS A 7 -2.73 13.07 8.34
C LYS A 7 -2.15 12.79 9.72
N VAL A 8 -2.89 12.06 10.56
CA VAL A 8 -2.40 11.66 11.88
C VAL A 8 -1.17 10.75 11.74
N LYS A 9 -1.23 9.73 10.87
CA LYS A 9 -0.11 8.81 10.64
C LYS A 9 1.13 9.52 10.10
N VAL A 10 0.98 10.41 9.11
CA VAL A 10 2.09 11.20 8.56
C VAL A 10 2.72 12.08 9.64
N ARG A 11 1.91 12.78 10.44
CA ARG A 11 2.40 13.58 11.56
C ARG A 11 3.13 12.74 12.61
N MET A 12 2.58 11.58 12.97
CA MET A 12 3.23 10.65 13.90
C MET A 12 4.60 10.20 13.39
N CYS A 13 4.70 9.81 12.12
CA CYS A 13 5.96 9.43 11.51
C CYS A 13 6.99 10.56 11.58
N SER A 14 6.57 11.79 11.23
CA SER A 14 7.42 12.98 11.35
C SER A 14 7.90 13.23 12.78
N SER A 15 7.02 13.14 13.78
CA SER A 15 7.39 13.30 15.20
C SER A 15 8.34 12.22 15.71
N LEU A 16 8.28 11.01 15.15
CA LEU A 16 9.14 9.89 15.49
C LEU A 16 10.44 9.85 14.68
N GLY A 17 10.63 10.75 13.72
CA GLY A 17 11.80 10.75 12.82
C GLY A 17 11.83 9.57 11.85
N ILE A 18 10.68 8.95 11.55
CA ILE A 18 10.55 7.82 10.61
C ILE A 18 9.81 8.26 9.34
N LYS A 19 10.08 7.58 8.21
CA LYS A 19 9.41 7.83 6.93
C LYS A 19 8.10 7.05 6.86
N ALA A 20 7.01 7.73 6.49
CA ALA A 20 5.70 7.08 6.38
C ALA A 20 5.62 6.22 5.11
N VAL A 21 5.33 4.93 5.26
CA VAL A 21 5.12 3.99 4.14
C VAL A 21 3.70 3.46 4.18
N PHE A 22 2.94 3.67 3.10
CA PHE A 22 1.57 3.20 2.97
C PHE A 22 1.47 2.13 1.88
N ALA A 23 1.03 0.93 2.22
CA ALA A 23 0.66 -0.10 1.27
C ALA A 23 -0.86 -0.17 1.14
N ALA A 24 -1.40 0.14 -0.04
CA ALA A 24 -2.84 0.29 -0.24
C ALA A 24 -3.28 -0.19 -1.62
N ARG A 25 -4.55 -0.58 -1.76
CA ARG A 25 -5.12 -0.91 -3.07
C ARG A 25 -5.27 0.32 -3.97
N MET A 26 -5.76 1.40 -3.38
CA MET A 26 -6.00 2.66 -4.08
C MET A 26 -5.89 3.78 -3.07
N LEU A 27 -5.34 4.91 -3.49
CA LEU A 27 -5.38 6.17 -2.77
C LEU A 27 -5.67 7.31 -3.75
N PRO A 28 -6.40 8.36 -3.33
CA PRO A 28 -6.51 9.58 -4.11
C PRO A 28 -5.12 10.14 -4.46
N LYS A 29 -4.95 10.65 -5.68
CA LYS A 29 -3.67 11.20 -6.15
C LYS A 29 -3.17 12.34 -5.25
N THR A 30 -4.08 13.16 -4.74
CA THR A 30 -3.77 14.23 -3.79
C THR A 30 -3.10 13.70 -2.53
N TRP A 31 -3.61 12.61 -1.96
CA TRP A 31 -3.05 12.00 -0.75
C TRP A 31 -1.69 11.34 -1.02
N ILE A 32 -1.52 10.75 -2.20
CA ILE A 32 -0.23 10.20 -2.62
C ILE A 32 0.83 11.32 -2.67
N ASN A 33 0.47 12.46 -3.26
CA ASN A 33 1.37 13.61 -3.32
C ASN A 33 1.72 14.10 -1.90
N GLU A 34 0.75 14.25 -1.01
CA GLU A 34 1.01 14.65 0.39
C GLU A 34 1.96 13.69 1.13
N ILE A 35 1.81 12.38 0.92
CA ILE A 35 2.74 11.38 1.47
C ILE A 35 4.15 11.59 0.89
N VAL A 36 4.27 11.77 -0.43
CA VAL A 36 5.55 11.97 -1.10
C VAL A 36 6.22 13.27 -0.66
N ASP A 37 5.47 14.36 -0.55
CA ASP A 37 5.94 15.68 -0.12
C ASP A 37 6.44 15.65 1.33
N SER A 38 5.88 14.77 2.18
CA SER A 38 6.39 14.51 3.53
C SER A 38 7.66 13.62 3.58
N GLY A 39 8.19 13.22 2.43
CA GLY A 39 9.33 12.30 2.32
C GLY A 39 8.96 10.83 2.53
N GLY A 40 7.68 10.49 2.45
CA GLY A 40 7.16 9.13 2.59
C GLY A 40 7.04 8.39 1.25
N PHE A 41 6.33 7.26 1.27
CA PHE A 41 6.10 6.41 0.11
C PHE A 41 4.70 5.78 0.11
N ALA A 42 4.08 5.76 -1.06
CA ALA A 42 2.80 5.08 -1.28
C ALA A 42 2.95 3.91 -2.27
N LEU A 43 2.86 2.69 -1.77
CA LEU A 43 2.85 1.46 -2.55
C LEU A 43 1.41 1.10 -2.95
N ILE A 44 1.01 1.56 -4.14
CA ILE A 44 -0.32 1.28 -4.68
C ILE A 44 -0.33 -0.05 -5.43
N MET A 45 -1.16 -0.98 -4.94
CA MET A 45 -1.35 -2.33 -5.48
C MET A 45 -2.72 -2.43 -6.17
N LYS A 46 -2.81 -2.99 -7.37
CA LYS A 46 -4.13 -3.12 -8.05
C LYS A 46 -5.13 -4.01 -7.28
N TYR A 47 -4.62 -4.98 -6.52
CA TYR A 47 -5.41 -6.03 -5.89
C TYR A 47 -5.68 -5.74 -4.42
N GLN A 48 -6.86 -6.13 -3.95
CA GLN A 48 -7.13 -6.26 -2.51
C GLN A 48 -6.63 -7.61 -2.06
N LEU A 49 -5.57 -7.60 -1.25
CA LEU A 49 -4.92 -8.82 -0.79
C LEU A 49 -5.63 -9.35 0.46
N TYR A 50 -6.14 -10.56 0.36
CA TYR A 50 -6.75 -11.29 1.47
C TYR A 50 -5.66 -11.96 2.31
N PRO A 51 -5.93 -12.29 3.58
CA PRO A 51 -5.04 -13.10 4.38
C PRO A 51 -4.75 -14.44 3.71
N LEU A 52 -3.51 -14.95 3.86
CA LEU A 52 -3.05 -16.18 3.21
C LEU A 52 -3.96 -17.40 3.47
N ALA A 53 -4.58 -17.47 4.65
CA ALA A 53 -5.52 -18.52 5.02
C ALA A 53 -6.83 -18.49 4.20
N HIS A 54 -7.17 -17.36 3.58
CA HIS A 54 -8.44 -17.13 2.87
C HIS A 54 -8.28 -17.21 1.34
N ARG A 55 -7.26 -17.92 0.84
CA ARG A 55 -7.00 -18.05 -0.60
C ARG A 55 -8.20 -18.56 -1.39
N GLU A 56 -8.91 -19.54 -0.85
CA GLU A 56 -10.09 -20.11 -1.52
C GLU A 56 -11.25 -19.12 -1.60
N LEU A 57 -11.45 -18.32 -0.55
CA LEU A 57 -12.43 -17.24 -0.56
C LEU A 57 -12.05 -16.17 -1.58
N ALA A 58 -10.78 -15.75 -1.63
CA ALA A 58 -10.30 -14.77 -2.61
C ALA A 58 -10.51 -15.27 -4.05
N ARG A 59 -10.26 -16.57 -4.31
CA ARG A 59 -10.50 -17.20 -5.61
C ARG A 59 -11.96 -17.09 -6.02
N ARG A 60 -12.89 -17.44 -5.13
CA ARG A 60 -14.33 -17.37 -5.38
C ARG A 60 -14.80 -15.94 -5.61
N VAL A 61 -14.37 -15.00 -4.77
CA VAL A 61 -14.70 -13.58 -4.93
C VAL A 61 -14.21 -13.05 -6.29
N SER A 62 -13.01 -13.44 -6.71
CA SER A 62 -12.47 -13.06 -8.02
C SER A 62 -13.27 -13.69 -9.17
N SER A 63 -13.55 -14.99 -9.13
CA SER A 63 -14.22 -15.70 -10.23
C SER A 63 -15.72 -15.41 -10.33
N GLU A 64 -16.40 -15.28 -9.20
CA GLU A 64 -17.86 -15.11 -9.14
C GLU A 64 -18.26 -13.63 -9.26
N LEU A 65 -17.46 -12.70 -8.70
CA LEU A 65 -17.79 -11.27 -8.66
C LEU A 65 -16.90 -10.40 -9.57
N GLY A 66 -15.86 -10.98 -10.20
CA GLY A 66 -14.94 -10.23 -11.06
C GLY A 66 -14.11 -9.17 -10.34
N LEU A 67 -14.01 -9.25 -9.01
CA LEU A 67 -13.29 -8.26 -8.20
C LEU A 67 -11.77 -8.52 -8.24
N PRO A 68 -10.93 -7.48 -8.32
CA PRO A 68 -9.48 -7.63 -8.33
C PRO A 68 -8.99 -7.91 -6.91
N VAL A 69 -9.17 -9.15 -6.46
CA VAL A 69 -8.73 -9.66 -5.17
C VAL A 69 -7.78 -10.82 -5.38
N ASP A 70 -6.84 -11.02 -4.45
CA ASP A 70 -5.90 -12.14 -4.49
C ASP A 70 -5.42 -12.46 -3.07
N SER A 71 -4.69 -13.56 -2.88
CA SER A 71 -4.06 -13.95 -1.62
C SER A 71 -2.64 -14.51 -1.88
N PRO A 72 -1.74 -13.74 -2.50
CA PRO A 72 -0.43 -14.23 -2.90
C PRO A 72 0.51 -14.32 -1.70
N LYS A 73 1.45 -15.27 -1.74
CA LYS A 73 2.50 -15.41 -0.71
C LYS A 73 3.54 -14.28 -0.76
N ALA A 74 3.66 -13.61 -1.89
CA ALA A 74 4.61 -12.54 -2.14
C ALA A 74 3.97 -11.47 -3.03
N LEU A 75 4.45 -10.23 -2.91
CA LEU A 75 4.08 -9.16 -3.83
C LEU A 75 4.74 -9.37 -5.19
N ALA A 76 4.12 -8.84 -6.24
CA ALA A 76 4.71 -8.87 -7.58
C ALA A 76 6.08 -8.15 -7.58
N GLU A 77 7.05 -8.73 -8.27
CA GLU A 77 8.45 -8.26 -8.31
C GLU A 77 8.54 -6.76 -8.65
N GLY A 78 7.94 -6.32 -9.76
CA GLY A 78 7.93 -4.90 -10.11
C GLY A 78 7.22 -3.97 -9.11
N THR A 79 6.36 -4.50 -8.23
CA THR A 79 5.80 -3.73 -7.12
C THR A 79 6.82 -3.60 -5.98
N MET A 80 7.55 -4.67 -5.67
CA MET A 80 8.66 -4.63 -4.71
C MET A 80 9.82 -3.75 -5.19
N ASP A 81 10.21 -3.83 -6.46
CA ASP A 81 11.31 -3.04 -7.03
C ASP A 81 11.09 -1.54 -6.85
N ARG A 82 9.84 -1.07 -6.98
CA ARG A 82 9.50 0.34 -6.75
C ARG A 82 9.80 0.76 -5.32
N PHE A 83 9.47 -0.10 -4.35
CA PHE A 83 9.75 0.16 -2.94
C PHE A 83 11.25 0.09 -2.64
N VAL A 84 11.94 -0.93 -3.13
CA VAL A 84 13.39 -1.12 -2.93
C VAL A 84 14.17 0.09 -3.47
N ARG A 85 13.90 0.52 -4.71
CA ARG A 85 14.55 1.69 -5.31
C ARG A 85 14.28 2.98 -4.52
N TRP A 86 13.08 3.14 -3.97
CA TRP A 86 12.79 4.28 -3.12
C TRP A 86 13.56 4.19 -1.80
N HIS A 87 13.57 3.01 -1.17
CA HIS A 87 14.25 2.76 0.10
C HIS A 87 15.75 3.02 0.00
N GLU A 88 16.42 2.47 -1.01
CA GLU A 88 17.86 2.64 -1.24
C GLU A 88 18.28 4.10 -1.45
N LYS A 89 17.44 4.90 -2.11
CA LYS A 89 17.67 6.35 -2.30
C LYS A 89 17.46 7.16 -1.02
N ASN A 90 16.86 6.56 -0.01
CA ASN A 90 16.37 7.19 1.21
C ASN A 90 17.01 6.63 2.48
N LEU A 91 17.99 5.75 2.34
CA LEU A 91 18.92 5.32 3.40
C LEU A 91 19.76 6.50 3.91
#